data_AF-A0A6B3G5K7-F1
#
_entry.id   AF-A0A6B3G5K7-F1
#
_cell.length_a   1.000
_cell.length_b   1.000
_cell.length_c   1.000
_cell.angle_alpha   90.00
_cell.angle_beta   90.00
_cell.angle_gamma   90.00
#
_symmetry.space_group_name_H-M   'P 1'
#
loop_
_entity.id
_entity.type
_entity.pdbx_description
1 polymer ?
#
loop_
_entity_poly.entity_id
_entity_poly.type
_entity_poly.pdbx_seq_one_letter_code
_entity_poly.pdbx_strand_id
1 'polypeptide(L)'
;LLEFVRRTARDEALIASLPLDPEGRTWIRLDGPGGSEAWLIGWPPGTGTGWHDHADSIGAFTTAAGALKEHSLAVRLPTDGWKTLELTDGVDRSRELAAGQGRA
;
A
#
# COMPACT_ATOMS: atom_id res chain seq x y z
N LEU A 1 2.44 -12.06 -6.80
CA LEU A 1 2.18 -10.64 -6.45
C LEU A 1 3.46 -9.88 -6.08
N LEU A 2 4.22 -10.31 -5.07
CA LEU A 2 5.43 -9.58 -4.63
C LEU A 2 6.50 -9.39 -5.72
N GLU A 3 6.75 -10.41 -6.54
CA GLU A 3 7.69 -10.30 -7.67
C GLU A 3 7.22 -9.27 -8.71
N PHE A 4 5.92 -9.29 -9.05
CA PHE A 4 5.33 -8.34 -9.97
C PHE A 4 5.54 -6.90 -9.49
N VAL A 5 5.17 -6.58 -8.24
CA VAL A 5 5.32 -5.21 -7.73
C VAL A 5 6.78 -4.78 -7.68
N ARG A 6 7.71 -5.68 -7.32
CA ARG A 6 9.17 -5.39 -7.32
C ARG A 6 9.71 -5.10 -8.72
N ARG A 7 9.26 -5.83 -9.74
CA ARG A 7 9.64 -5.58 -11.12
C ARG A 7 9.06 -4.26 -11.61
N THR A 8 7.78 -4.02 -11.37
CA THR A 8 7.08 -2.78 -11.73
C THR A 8 7.75 -1.55 -11.11
N ALA A 9 8.19 -1.63 -9.86
CA ALA A 9 8.90 -0.55 -9.18
C ALA A 9 10.33 -0.26 -9.70
N ARG A 10 10.84 -1.04 -10.65
CA ARG A 10 12.10 -0.77 -11.35
C ARG A 10 11.87 -0.17 -12.74
N ASP A 11 10.63 -0.05 -13.18
CA ASP A 11 10.28 0.57 -14.45
C ASP A 11 10.19 2.10 -14.28
N GLU A 12 11.31 2.78 -14.49
CA GLU A 12 11.41 4.25 -14.33
C GLU A 12 10.48 4.99 -15.29
N ALA A 13 10.28 4.48 -16.50
CA ALA A 13 9.40 5.11 -17.49
C ALA A 13 7.93 5.03 -17.05
N LEU A 14 7.51 3.88 -16.53
CA LEU A 14 6.18 3.73 -15.95
C LEU A 14 5.99 4.63 -14.73
N ILE A 15 6.97 4.69 -13.83
CA ILE A 15 6.92 5.58 -12.65
C ILE A 15 6.79 7.04 -13.07
N ALA A 16 7.60 7.48 -14.04
CA ALA A 16 7.56 8.85 -14.56
C ALA A 16 6.25 9.18 -15.30
N SER A 17 5.52 8.17 -15.78
CA SER A 17 4.24 8.38 -16.47
C SER A 17 3.07 8.70 -15.53
N LEU A 18 3.22 8.48 -14.22
CA LEU A 18 2.18 8.78 -13.24
C LEU A 18 2.02 10.31 -13.10
N PRO A 19 0.86 10.90 -13.45
CA PRO A 19 0.60 12.30 -13.16
C PRO A 19 0.59 12.49 -11.65
N LEU A 20 1.43 13.38 -11.13
CA LEU A 20 1.42 13.76 -9.71
C LEU A 20 0.59 15.01 -9.52
N ASP A 21 -0.19 15.03 -8.45
CA ASP A 21 -0.99 16.16 -8.00
C ASP A 21 -0.51 16.53 -6.60
N PRO A 22 -0.14 17.78 -6.28
CA PRO A 22 0.30 18.16 -4.93
C PRO A 22 -0.82 18.11 -3.88
N GLU A 23 -2.10 18.11 -4.28
CA GLU A 23 -3.24 18.16 -3.37
C GLU A 23 -3.90 16.79 -3.18
N GLY A 24 -3.77 15.90 -4.16
CA GLY A 24 -4.54 14.66 -4.26
C GLY A 24 -3.73 13.41 -4.55
N ARG A 25 -4.27 12.27 -4.14
CA ARG A 25 -3.78 10.95 -4.56
C ARG A 25 -4.08 10.76 -6.05
N THR A 26 -3.10 10.29 -6.80
CA THR A 26 -3.26 9.91 -8.21
C THR A 26 -3.00 8.42 -8.41
N TRP A 27 -3.51 7.85 -9.49
CA TRP A 27 -3.28 6.45 -9.81
C TRP A 27 -3.36 6.16 -11.31
N ILE A 28 -2.63 5.13 -11.72
CA ILE A 28 -2.82 4.45 -12.99
C ILE A 28 -3.12 2.98 -12.72
N ARG A 29 -4.05 2.41 -13.48
CA ARG A 29 -4.34 0.97 -13.44
C ARG A 29 -3.31 0.22 -14.28
N LEU A 30 -2.87 -0.93 -13.77
CA LEU A 30 -1.93 -1.82 -14.43
C LEU A 30 -2.58 -3.19 -14.67
N ASP A 31 -2.04 -3.93 -15.64
CA ASP A 31 -2.42 -5.32 -15.85
C ASP A 31 -1.75 -6.20 -14.79
N GLY A 32 -2.53 -6.57 -13.77
CA GLY A 32 -2.07 -7.43 -12.68
C GLY A 32 -2.02 -8.91 -13.08
N PRO A 33 -1.10 -9.69 -12.48
CA PRO A 33 -0.95 -11.11 -12.80
C PRO A 33 -2.11 -11.95 -12.23
N GLY A 34 -2.51 -12.98 -12.97
CA GLY A 34 -3.47 -13.97 -12.46
C GLY A 34 -4.87 -13.41 -12.16
N GLY A 35 -5.28 -12.36 -12.87
CA GLY A 35 -6.58 -11.69 -12.66
C GLY A 35 -6.61 -10.76 -11.44
N SER A 36 -5.48 -10.50 -10.78
CA SER A 36 -5.42 -9.51 -9.71
C SER A 36 -5.60 -8.10 -10.26
N GLU A 37 -6.18 -7.22 -9.47
CA GLU A 37 -6.09 -5.80 -9.74
C GLU A 37 -4.72 -5.25 -9.34
N ALA A 38 -4.21 -4.29 -10.10
CA ALA A 38 -2.92 -3.66 -9.85
C ALA A 38 -2.97 -2.17 -10.18
N TRP A 39 -2.25 -1.38 -9.40
CA TRP A 39 -2.19 0.07 -9.55
C TRP A 39 -0.80 0.58 -9.20
N LEU A 40 -0.37 1.64 -9.87
CA LEU A 40 0.68 2.53 -9.39
C LEU A 40 -0.02 3.76 -8.81
N ILE A 41 0.34 4.14 -7.58
CA ILE A 41 -0.37 5.16 -6.80
C ILE A 41 0.63 6.20 -6.31
N GLY A 42 0.30 7.48 -6.53
CA GLY A 42 1.06 8.64 -6.07
C GLY A 42 0.41 9.27 -4.86
N TRP A 43 1.23 9.56 -3.84
CA TRP A 43 0.80 10.16 -2.58
C TRP A 43 1.55 11.46 -2.36
N PRO A 44 0.86 12.60 -2.24
CA PRO A 44 1.49 13.83 -1.79
C PRO A 44 2.01 13.67 -0.36
N PRO A 45 3.05 14.43 0.03
CA PRO A 45 3.53 14.43 1.41
C PRO A 45 2.41 14.70 2.41
N GLY A 46 2.33 13.86 3.46
CA GLY A 46 1.32 13.98 4.51
C GLY A 46 -0.01 13.29 4.21
N THR A 47 -0.20 12.72 3.01
CA THR A 47 -1.42 11.98 2.66
C THR A 47 -1.30 10.49 2.98
N GLY A 48 -2.45 9.80 3.06
CA GLY A 48 -2.53 8.37 3.34
C GLY A 48 -3.96 7.85 3.24
N THR A 49 -4.15 6.59 3.65
CA THR A 49 -5.45 5.88 3.55
C THR A 49 -6.30 5.96 4.80
N GLY A 50 -5.71 6.27 5.97
CA GLY A 50 -6.28 5.88 7.25
C GLY A 50 -6.28 4.37 7.47
N TRP A 51 -6.84 3.91 8.59
CA TRP A 51 -6.99 2.50 8.92
C TRP A 51 -8.03 1.82 8.03
N HIS A 52 -7.69 0.66 7.49
CA HIS A 52 -8.57 -0.16 6.67
C HIS A 52 -8.08 -1.62 6.68
N ASP A 53 -8.95 -2.55 6.30
CA ASP A 53 -8.57 -3.92 5.99
C ASP A 53 -8.61 -4.18 4.47
N HIS A 54 -8.33 -5.42 4.08
CA HIS A 54 -8.44 -5.88 2.70
C HIS A 54 -9.48 -7.00 2.56
N ALA A 55 -10.41 -7.09 3.52
CA ALA A 55 -11.31 -8.23 3.70
C ALA A 55 -10.55 -9.58 3.62
N ASP A 56 -11.00 -10.49 2.74
CA ASP A 56 -10.37 -11.78 2.49
C ASP A 56 -9.36 -11.77 1.32
N SER A 57 -9.04 -10.59 0.79
CA SER A 57 -8.07 -10.47 -0.30
C SER A 57 -6.64 -10.61 0.21
N ILE A 58 -5.78 -11.17 -0.64
CA ILE A 58 -4.32 -11.14 -0.46
C ILE A 58 -3.71 -10.10 -1.39
N GLY A 59 -2.69 -9.40 -0.92
CA GLY A 59 -2.08 -8.30 -1.65
C GLY A 59 -0.57 -8.32 -1.54
N ALA A 60 0.09 -7.54 -2.39
CA ALA A 60 1.47 -7.16 -2.18
C ALA A 60 1.66 -5.72 -2.65
N PHE A 61 2.59 -5.00 -2.03
CA PHE A 61 2.95 -3.66 -2.44
C PHE A 61 4.44 -3.44 -2.30
N THR A 62 4.96 -2.42 -3.00
CA THR A 62 6.33 -1.93 -2.82
C THR A 62 6.35 -0.43 -3.08
N THR A 63 7.19 0.31 -2.36
CA THR A 63 7.43 1.73 -2.62
C THR A 63 8.30 1.84 -3.87
N ALA A 64 7.82 2.53 -4.91
CA ALA A 64 8.57 2.74 -6.15
C ALA A 64 9.54 3.93 -6.05
N ALA A 65 9.10 5.04 -5.45
CA ALA A 65 9.89 6.24 -5.22
C ALA A 65 9.49 6.89 -3.89
N GLY A 66 10.42 7.62 -3.28
CA GLY A 66 10.22 8.25 -1.97
C GLY A 66 10.17 7.22 -0.83
N ALA A 67 9.27 7.47 0.13
CA ALA A 67 9.06 6.60 1.28
C ALA A 67 7.59 6.59 1.70
N LEU A 68 7.13 5.45 2.21
CA LEU A 68 5.83 5.31 2.86
C LEU A 68 6.03 4.92 4.32
N LYS A 69 5.13 5.40 5.19
CA LYS A 69 5.03 4.93 6.57
C LYS A 69 3.84 3.99 6.68
N GLU A 70 4.11 2.73 6.96
CA GLU A 70 3.10 1.72 7.24
C GLU A 70 2.77 1.74 8.73
N HIS A 71 1.49 1.82 9.05
CA HIS A 71 0.93 1.48 10.35
C HIS A 71 0.14 0.18 10.20
N SER A 72 0.45 -0.82 11.02
CA SER A 72 -0.17 -2.14 10.94
C SER A 72 -0.45 -2.70 12.32
N LEU A 73 -1.36 -3.67 12.40
CA LEU A 73 -1.62 -4.40 13.63
C LEU A 73 -0.97 -5.79 13.56
N ALA A 74 -0.40 -6.22 14.67
CA ALA A 74 0.19 -7.54 14.87
C ALA A 74 -0.85 -8.66 14.94
N VAL A 75 -2.12 -8.28 15.07
CA VAL A 75 -3.28 -9.16 15.22
C VAL A 75 -4.23 -8.97 14.04
N ARG A 76 -4.87 -10.06 13.61
CA ARG A 76 -5.97 -9.97 12.65
C ARG A 76 -7.22 -9.55 13.40
N LEU A 77 -7.81 -8.45 12.99
CA LEU A 77 -9.12 -8.04 13.48
C LEU A 77 -10.22 -8.75 12.69
N PRO A 78 -11.41 -8.96 13.28
CA PRO A 78 -12.59 -9.31 12.51
C PRO A 78 -12.83 -8.24 11.44
N THR A 79 -13.29 -8.64 10.25
CA THR A 79 -13.58 -7.70 9.15
C THR A 79 -14.97 -7.06 9.29
N ASP A 80 -15.85 -7.65 10.10
CA ASP A 80 -17.22 -7.19 10.33
C ASP A 80 -17.66 -7.41 11.79
N GLY A 81 -18.88 -6.94 12.12
CA GLY A 81 -19.54 -7.27 13.39
C GLY A 81 -19.13 -6.45 14.61
N TRP A 82 -18.28 -5.42 14.46
CA TRP A 82 -17.87 -4.54 15.56
C TRP A 82 -18.08 -3.06 15.23
N LYS A 83 -18.43 -2.26 16.25
CA LYS A 83 -18.54 -0.79 16.15
C LYS A 83 -17.32 -0.07 16.71
N THR A 84 -16.72 -0.63 17.76
CA THR A 84 -15.52 -0.12 18.42
C THR A 84 -14.68 -1.32 18.84
N LEU A 85 -13.36 -1.20 18.70
CA LEU A 85 -12.40 -2.20 19.12
C LEU A 85 -11.29 -1.53 19.92
N GLU A 86 -11.10 -1.96 21.16
CA GLU A 86 -9.97 -1.53 21.98
C GLU A 86 -8.80 -2.48 21.76
N LEU A 87 -7.65 -1.91 21.41
CA LEU A 87 -6.41 -2.66 21.17
C LEU A 87 -5.61 -2.73 22.46
N THR A 88 -5.09 -3.92 22.77
CA THR A 88 -4.09 -4.07 23.83
C THR A 88 -2.81 -3.36 23.43
N ASP A 89 -2.08 -2.80 24.40
CA ASP A 89 -0.79 -2.17 24.15
C ASP A 89 0.18 -3.10 23.42
N GLY A 90 0.96 -2.54 22.49
CA GLY A 90 2.02 -3.25 21.76
C GLY A 90 1.55 -4.10 20.57
N VAL A 91 0.28 -4.05 20.21
CA VAL A 91 -0.22 -4.69 18.97
C VAL A 91 -0.05 -3.81 17.75
N ASP A 92 0.18 -2.52 17.89
CA ASP A 92 0.49 -1.62 16.78
C ASP A 92 1.97 -1.74 16.37
N ARG A 93 2.21 -1.57 15.07
CA ARG A 93 3.54 -1.59 14.48
C ARG A 93 3.65 -0.44 13.51
N SER A 94 4.81 0.22 13.50
CA SER A 94 5.16 1.21 12.49
C SER A 94 6.42 0.80 11.75
N ARG A 95 6.43 1.03 10.43
CA ARG A 95 7.60 0.79 9.59
C ARG A 95 7.70 1.87 8.52
N GLU A 96 8.93 2.31 8.27
CA GLU A 96 9.26 3.13 7.11
C GLU A 96 9.71 2.22 5.96
N LEU A 97 9.17 2.48 4.77
CA LEU A 97 9.36 1.70 3.56
C LEU A 97 9.88 2.62 2.46
N ALA A 98 11.20 2.69 2.36
CA ALA A 98 11.91 3.40 1.30
C ALA A 98 11.73 2.71 -0.06
N ALA A 99 12.15 3.39 -1.14
CA ALA A 99 12.14 2.85 -2.49
C ALA A 99 12.74 1.43 -2.57
N GLY A 100 12.02 0.53 -3.23
CA GLY A 100 12.35 -0.89 -3.35
C GLY A 100 11.95 -1.78 -2.16
N GLN A 101 11.47 -1.19 -1.05
CA GLN A 101 10.94 -1.94 0.08
C GLN A 101 9.43 -2.16 -0.06
N GLY A 102 8.96 -3.32 0.38
CA GLY A 102 7.59 -3.77 0.16
C GLY A 102 7.28 -5.07 0.88
N ARG A 103 6.00 -5.46 0.86
CA ARG A 103 5.47 -6.61 1.60
C ARG A 103 4.39 -7.34 0.81
N ALA A 104 4.10 -8.56 1.24
CA ALA A 104 2.96 -9.39 0.87
C ALA A 104 2.34 -9.98 2.13
#